data_AF-A0A957EC20-F1
#
_entry.id   AF-A0A957EC20-F1
#
_cell.length_a   1.000
_cell.length_b   1.000
_cell.length_c   1.000
_cell.angle_alpha   90.00
_cell.angle_beta   90.00
_cell.angle_gamma   90.00
#
_symmetry.space_group_name_H-M   'P 1'
#
loop_
_entity.id
_entity.type
_entity.pdbx_description
1 polymer ?
#
loop_
_entity_poly.entity_id
_entity_poly.type
_entity_poly.pdbx_seq_one_letter_code
_entity_poly.pdbx_strand_id
1 'polypeptide(L)'
;DAGVVADEWPSADLRILPKAGHWPQFEAPEITRRMVAAFLGLPLHSSALFKPVEEDELAQINEIAQFLVNSDVGSDLTLPQRTRLAAQCQVQVYEPGDVIAEAGSVSDELFIIQKGYVEVWKDPDSNSGTHNHENIAHVANLRAGQITGELAMLDRGTRSADLIAGSEGATLLALSRDRLRALVEDDSELGARFLWNMSMAMSTRVRFVLWQLNQERKGVAEQEAAFGRLPARR
;
A
#
# COMPACT_ATOMS: atom_id res chain seq x y z
N ASP A 1 5.87 24.73 26.27
CA ASP A 1 5.54 25.76 27.27
C ASP A 1 6.07 27.09 26.75
N ALA A 2 5.26 28.14 26.70
CA ALA A 2 5.67 29.43 26.17
C ALA A 2 6.80 30.07 27.00
N GLY A 3 6.92 29.73 28.30
CA GLY A 3 8.02 30.20 29.15
C GLY A 3 9.39 29.68 28.69
N VAL A 4 9.49 28.38 28.44
CA VAL A 4 10.75 27.73 28.02
C VAL A 4 11.24 28.27 26.67
N VAL A 5 10.33 28.54 25.73
CA VAL A 5 10.67 29.08 24.40
C VAL A 5 11.15 30.53 24.49
N ALA A 6 10.61 31.33 25.42
CA ALA A 6 11.04 32.71 25.65
C ALA A 6 12.46 32.79 26.23
N ASP A 7 12.81 31.84 27.11
CA ASP A 7 14.12 31.78 27.74
C ASP A 7 15.22 31.36 26.74
N GLU A 8 14.92 30.47 25.80
CA GLU A 8 15.88 30.03 24.78
C GLU A 8 16.02 31.00 23.60
N TRP A 9 14.99 31.76 23.24
CA TRP A 9 14.98 32.63 22.06
C TRP A 9 14.53 34.07 22.39
N PRO A 10 15.41 34.88 23.02
CA PRO A 10 15.04 36.18 23.58
C PRO A 10 14.63 37.24 22.55
N SER A 11 15.02 37.04 21.29
CA SER A 11 14.73 37.95 20.18
C SER A 11 13.47 37.59 19.38
N ALA A 12 12.76 36.52 19.75
CA ALA A 12 11.56 36.09 19.05
C ALA A 12 10.34 36.96 19.42
N ASP A 13 9.60 37.44 18.41
CA ASP A 13 8.31 38.13 18.61
C ASP A 13 7.23 37.10 18.99
N LEU A 14 7.09 36.82 20.29
CA LEU A 14 6.11 35.87 20.81
C LEU A 14 4.72 36.50 20.84
N ARG A 15 3.88 36.13 19.87
CA ARG A 15 2.47 36.54 19.82
C ARG A 15 1.58 35.47 20.42
N ILE A 16 0.85 35.83 21.49
CA ILE A 16 -0.17 34.98 22.07
C ILE A 16 -1.37 34.97 21.12
N LEU A 17 -1.67 33.81 20.55
CA LEU A 17 -2.89 33.57 19.77
C LEU A 17 -3.96 32.96 20.70
N PRO A 18 -4.92 33.76 21.20
CA PRO A 18 -5.97 33.25 22.08
C PRO A 18 -6.83 32.23 21.34
N LYS A 19 -7.19 31.14 22.01
CA LYS A 19 -7.95 30.01 21.43
C LYS A 19 -7.26 29.28 20.27
N ALA A 20 -5.93 29.36 20.13
CA ALA A 20 -5.21 28.54 19.15
C ALA A 20 -5.47 27.04 19.35
N GLY A 21 -5.65 26.59 20.60
CA GLY A 21 -6.06 25.22 20.91
C GLY A 21 -7.50 24.85 20.52
N HIS A 22 -8.28 25.75 19.92
CA HIS A 22 -9.61 25.49 19.34
C HIS A 22 -9.65 25.58 17.82
N TRP A 23 -8.50 25.81 17.21
CA TRP A 23 -8.40 25.82 15.76
C TRP A 23 -8.30 24.37 15.28
N PRO A 24 -9.11 23.93 14.30
CA PRO A 24 -9.17 22.54 13.88
C PRO A 24 -7.79 21.94 13.52
N GLN A 25 -6.88 22.76 12.96
CA GLN A 25 -5.51 22.35 12.63
C GLN A 25 -4.55 22.22 13.81
N PHE A 26 -4.92 22.70 15.01
CA PHE A 26 -4.14 22.58 16.27
C PHE A 26 -4.83 21.65 17.30
N GLU A 27 -6.13 21.37 17.14
CA GLU A 27 -6.87 20.33 17.88
C GLU A 27 -6.63 18.90 17.34
N ALA A 28 -6.06 18.79 16.15
CA ALA A 28 -5.69 17.52 15.53
C ALA A 28 -4.16 17.32 15.61
N PRO A 29 -3.60 16.94 16.77
CA PRO A 29 -2.16 16.84 16.99
C PRO A 29 -1.46 15.95 15.96
N GLU A 30 -2.15 14.91 15.46
CA GLU A 30 -1.62 14.07 14.38
C GLU A 30 -1.49 14.81 13.05
N ILE A 31 -2.47 15.64 12.67
CA ILE A 31 -2.41 16.45 11.45
C ILE A 31 -1.31 17.50 11.58
N THR A 32 -1.24 18.20 12.72
CA THR A 32 -0.19 19.20 12.97
C THR A 32 1.20 18.56 12.90
N ARG A 33 1.39 17.42 13.57
CA ARG A 33 2.66 16.69 13.60
C ARG A 33 3.07 16.22 12.21
N ARG A 34 2.10 15.74 11.43
CA ARG A 34 2.29 15.33 10.04
C ARG A 34 2.69 16.49 9.15
N MET A 35 2.02 17.64 9.24
CA MET A 35 2.38 18.85 8.48
C MET A 35 3.78 19.37 8.86
N VAL A 36 4.15 19.33 10.14
CA VAL A 36 5.49 19.73 10.61
C VAL A 36 6.57 18.77 10.11
N ALA A 37 6.36 17.46 10.26
CA ALA A 37 7.30 16.46 9.77
C ALA A 37 7.48 16.55 8.25
N ALA A 38 6.40 16.78 7.52
CA ALA A 38 6.43 16.92 6.08
C ALA A 38 7.15 18.21 5.63
N PHE A 39 6.86 19.35 6.28
CA PHE A 39 7.58 20.62 6.07
C PHE A 39 9.10 20.48 6.33
N LEU A 40 9.47 19.73 7.37
CA LEU A 40 10.87 19.52 7.77
C LEU A 40 11.56 18.36 7.01
N GLY A 41 10.83 17.64 6.14
CA GLY A 41 11.35 16.46 5.44
C GLY A 41 11.76 15.32 6.39
N LEU A 42 11.18 15.26 7.59
CA LEU A 42 11.47 14.23 8.58
C LEU A 42 10.77 12.92 8.20
N PRO A 43 11.41 11.75 8.38
CA PRO A 43 10.73 10.48 8.24
C PRO A 43 9.55 10.43 9.21
N LEU A 44 8.36 10.14 8.67
CA LEU A 44 7.14 10.00 9.49
C LEU A 44 7.20 8.72 10.37
N HIS A 45 8.27 7.92 10.28
CA HIS A 45 8.51 6.69 11.04
C HIS A 45 8.69 6.89 12.54
N SER A 46 9.13 8.07 12.97
CA SER A 46 9.28 8.35 14.39
C SER A 46 8.11 9.17 14.91
N SER A 47 7.27 8.56 15.75
CA SER A 47 6.35 9.29 16.63
C SER A 47 7.10 10.27 17.55
N ALA A 48 8.43 10.20 17.64
CA ALA A 48 9.27 11.22 18.27
C ALA A 48 9.88 12.16 17.21
N LEU A 49 9.32 13.38 17.10
CA LEU A 49 9.82 14.49 16.27
C LEU A 49 11.30 14.87 16.53
N PHE A 50 11.89 14.32 17.60
CA PHE A 50 13.22 14.67 18.11
C PHE A 50 14.23 13.51 18.07
N LYS A 51 13.87 12.37 17.48
CA LYS A 51 14.82 11.28 17.29
C LYS A 51 15.50 11.45 15.92
N PRO A 52 16.83 11.67 15.88
CA PRO A 52 17.57 11.68 14.61
C PRO A 52 17.32 10.38 13.85
N VAL A 53 17.26 10.49 12.53
CA VAL A 53 17.27 9.32 11.64
C VAL A 53 18.65 8.69 11.77
N GLU A 54 18.70 7.45 12.23
CA GLU A 54 19.98 6.73 12.35
C GLU A 54 20.57 6.45 10.96
N GLU A 55 21.90 6.28 10.85
CA GLU A 55 22.57 6.03 9.56
C GLU A 55 21.98 4.80 8.84
N ASP A 56 21.61 3.76 9.59
CA ASP A 56 20.99 2.55 9.06
C ASP A 56 19.60 2.81 8.45
N GLU A 57 18.82 3.72 9.05
CA GLU A 57 17.49 4.08 8.55
C GLU A 57 17.59 4.89 7.25
N LEU A 58 18.56 5.80 7.16
CA LEU A 58 18.87 6.52 5.91
C LEU A 58 19.33 5.57 4.80
N ALA A 59 20.16 4.58 5.13
CA ALA A 59 20.60 3.57 4.17
C ALA A 59 19.42 2.76 3.63
N GLN A 60 18.52 2.31 4.52
CA GLN A 60 17.31 1.58 4.13
C GLN A 60 16.37 2.41 3.25
N ILE A 61 16.12 3.67 3.59
CA ILE A 61 15.29 4.58 2.78
C ILE A 61 15.88 4.73 1.38
N ASN A 62 17.20 4.88 1.27
CA ASN A 62 17.87 5.00 -0.03
C ASN A 62 17.78 3.72 -0.86
N GLU A 63 17.93 2.55 -0.24
CA GLU A 63 17.76 1.26 -0.91
C GLU A 63 16.32 1.10 -1.44
N ILE A 64 15.32 1.40 -0.62
CA ILE A 64 13.91 1.37 -1.02
C ILE A 64 13.66 2.36 -2.17
N ALA A 65 14.19 3.58 -2.09
CA ALA A 65 14.03 4.60 -3.13
C ALA A 65 14.66 4.19 -4.47
N GLN A 66 15.78 3.45 -4.44
CA GLN A 66 16.38 2.87 -5.63
C GLN A 66 15.53 1.74 -6.20
N PHE A 67 14.99 0.87 -5.34
CA PHE A 67 14.08 -0.21 -5.76
C PHE A 67 12.80 0.34 -6.41
N LEU A 68 12.20 1.38 -5.84
CA LEU A 68 10.90 1.92 -6.27
C LEU A 68 10.85 2.37 -7.73
N VAL A 69 12.00 2.67 -8.36
CA VAL A 69 12.06 3.00 -9.80
C VAL A 69 11.59 1.85 -10.68
N ASN A 70 11.66 0.61 -10.19
CA ASN A 70 11.24 -0.60 -10.88
C ASN A 70 9.91 -1.15 -10.34
N SER A 71 9.09 -0.29 -9.75
CA SER A 71 7.78 -0.65 -9.21
C SER A 71 6.63 -0.04 -9.99
N ASP A 72 5.46 -0.66 -9.89
CA ASP A 72 4.18 -0.21 -10.47
C ASP A 72 3.81 1.23 -10.08
N VAL A 73 4.34 1.75 -8.96
CA VAL A 73 3.96 3.06 -8.40
C VAL A 73 5.08 4.10 -8.47
N GLY A 74 6.33 3.69 -8.67
CA GLY A 74 7.51 4.56 -8.57
C GLY A 74 8.27 4.81 -9.86
N SER A 75 7.87 4.20 -10.99
CA SER A 75 8.58 4.25 -12.28
C SER A 75 8.86 5.65 -12.82
N ASP A 76 7.97 6.59 -12.56
CA ASP A 76 7.93 7.94 -13.14
C ASP A 76 7.94 9.02 -12.04
N LEU A 77 8.32 8.63 -10.82
CA LEU A 77 8.68 9.51 -9.73
C LEU A 77 10.15 9.91 -9.83
N THR A 78 10.47 11.16 -9.51
CA THR A 78 11.86 11.61 -9.38
C THR A 78 12.55 10.96 -8.17
N LEU A 79 13.89 10.99 -8.11
CA LEU A 79 14.61 10.43 -6.96
C LEU A 79 14.16 11.05 -5.62
N PRO A 80 14.04 12.38 -5.46
CA PRO A 80 13.52 12.97 -4.23
C PRO A 80 12.10 12.48 -3.87
N GLN A 81 11.23 12.32 -4.85
CA GLN A 81 9.86 11.81 -4.64
C GLN A 81 9.88 10.34 -4.20
N ARG A 82 10.73 9.50 -4.80
CA ARG A 82 10.91 8.11 -4.37
C ARG A 82 11.51 8.02 -2.98
N THR A 83 12.44 8.90 -2.61
CA THR A 83 12.99 8.98 -1.26
C THR A 83 11.91 9.35 -0.24
N ARG A 84 11.03 10.31 -0.56
CA ARG A 84 9.88 10.65 0.30
C ARG A 84 8.91 9.47 0.45
N LEU A 85 8.56 8.80 -0.66
CA LEU A 85 7.70 7.62 -0.64
C LEU A 85 8.33 6.46 0.16
N ALA A 86 9.63 6.20 -0.05
CA ALA A 86 10.39 5.20 0.69
C ALA A 86 10.36 5.45 2.20
N ALA A 87 10.53 6.72 2.60
CA ALA A 87 10.40 7.17 3.97
C ALA A 87 8.96 7.14 4.51
N GLN A 88 7.98 6.61 3.77
CA GLN A 88 6.64 6.27 4.27
C GLN A 88 6.38 4.77 4.38
N CYS A 89 7.22 3.93 3.78
CA CYS A 89 7.02 2.50 3.75
C CYS A 89 7.61 1.80 4.97
N GLN A 90 6.92 0.79 5.49
CA GLN A 90 7.46 -0.13 6.48
C GLN A 90 7.86 -1.44 5.81
N VAL A 91 9.09 -1.91 6.06
CA VAL A 91 9.53 -3.21 5.57
C VAL A 91 8.91 -4.32 6.43
N GLN A 92 8.26 -5.27 5.78
CA GLN A 92 7.71 -6.48 6.39
C GLN A 92 8.29 -7.70 5.68
N VAL A 93 8.79 -8.67 6.45
CA VAL A 93 9.42 -9.89 5.91
C VAL A 93 8.57 -11.08 6.32
N TYR A 94 8.29 -11.94 5.34
CA TYR A 94 7.45 -13.12 5.46
C TYR A 94 8.22 -14.35 4.97
N GLU A 95 8.15 -15.42 5.75
CA GLU A 95 8.71 -16.72 5.40
C GLU A 95 7.83 -17.43 4.35
N PRO A 96 8.38 -18.44 3.65
CA PRO A 96 7.60 -19.19 2.67
C PRO A 96 6.31 -19.78 3.25
N GLY A 97 5.17 -19.49 2.61
CA GLY A 97 3.86 -19.98 3.02
C GLY A 97 3.16 -19.14 4.10
N ASP A 98 3.78 -18.08 4.62
CA ASP A 98 3.14 -17.20 5.59
C ASP A 98 1.90 -16.51 5.00
N VAL A 99 0.84 -16.41 5.81
CA VAL A 99 -0.35 -15.63 5.46
C VAL A 99 -0.08 -14.16 5.70
N ILE A 100 -0.04 -13.38 4.61
CA ILE A 100 0.16 -11.93 4.64
C ILE A 100 -1.16 -11.21 4.92
N ALA A 101 -2.25 -11.68 4.33
CA ALA A 101 -3.58 -11.14 4.54
C ALA A 101 -4.65 -12.18 4.23
N GLU A 102 -5.74 -12.18 5.00
CA GLU A 102 -6.87 -13.08 4.80
C GLU A 102 -8.01 -12.37 4.07
N ALA A 103 -8.70 -13.04 3.16
CA ALA A 103 -9.91 -12.55 2.50
C ALA A 103 -10.98 -12.19 3.55
N GLY A 104 -11.68 -11.08 3.33
CA GLY A 104 -12.69 -10.59 4.29
C GLY A 104 -12.11 -9.83 5.49
N SER A 105 -10.80 -9.85 5.72
CA SER A 105 -10.17 -9.01 6.76
C SER A 105 -10.22 -7.52 6.37
N VAL A 106 -10.39 -6.65 7.36
CA VAL A 106 -10.30 -5.19 7.17
C VAL A 106 -8.83 -4.79 7.22
N SER A 107 -8.38 -3.97 6.28
CA SER A 107 -7.02 -3.45 6.27
C SER A 107 -6.94 -2.12 5.52
N ASP A 108 -6.20 -1.17 6.11
CA ASP A 108 -5.99 0.18 5.56
C ASP A 108 -4.58 0.31 4.92
N GLU A 109 -3.97 -0.79 4.50
CA GLU A 109 -2.61 -0.79 3.94
C GLU A 109 -2.56 -1.45 2.56
N LEU A 110 -1.71 -0.90 1.69
CA LEU A 110 -1.27 -1.59 0.47
C LEU A 110 0.16 -2.08 0.65
N PHE A 111 0.56 -3.02 -0.19
CA PHE A 111 1.90 -3.57 -0.23
C PHE A 111 2.52 -3.36 -1.60
N ILE A 112 3.82 -3.04 -1.63
CA ILE A 112 4.67 -3.12 -2.82
C ILE A 112 5.63 -4.28 -2.59
N ILE A 113 5.67 -5.26 -3.48
CA ILE A 113 6.51 -6.45 -3.32
C ILE A 113 7.95 -6.06 -3.65
N GLN A 114 8.84 -6.08 -2.66
CA GLN A 114 10.25 -5.73 -2.84
C GLN A 114 11.09 -6.92 -3.33
N LYS A 115 10.85 -8.10 -2.75
CA LYS A 115 11.59 -9.33 -3.03
C LYS A 115 10.67 -10.55 -2.91
N GLY A 116 10.98 -11.60 -3.66
CA GLY A 116 10.19 -12.83 -3.68
C GLY A 116 8.88 -12.62 -4.44
N TYR A 117 7.83 -13.29 -3.99
CA TYR A 117 6.52 -13.18 -4.62
C TYR A 117 5.38 -13.50 -3.67
N VAL A 118 4.19 -13.01 -4.02
CA VAL A 118 2.94 -13.22 -3.26
C VAL A 118 1.95 -13.97 -4.13
N GLU A 119 1.36 -15.01 -3.58
CA GLU A 119 0.30 -15.80 -4.19
C GLU A 119 -1.05 -15.23 -3.77
N VAL A 120 -1.94 -15.05 -4.75
CA VAL A 120 -3.29 -14.55 -4.54
C VAL A 120 -4.26 -15.72 -4.68
N TRP A 121 -5.01 -15.98 -3.62
CA TRP A 121 -5.94 -17.10 -3.52
C TRP A 121 -7.34 -16.58 -3.25
N LYS A 122 -8.35 -17.12 -3.93
CA LYS A 122 -9.74 -16.66 -3.80
C LYS A 122 -10.72 -17.80 -3.86
N ASP A 123 -11.72 -17.76 -2.97
CA ASP A 123 -12.91 -18.60 -3.06
C ASP A 123 -13.83 -18.09 -4.20
N PRO A 124 -14.04 -18.88 -5.28
CA PRO A 124 -14.89 -18.51 -6.40
C PRO A 124 -16.38 -18.43 -6.04
N ASP A 125 -16.83 -19.10 -4.97
CA ASP A 125 -18.24 -19.19 -4.56
C ASP A 125 -18.61 -18.15 -3.48
N SER A 126 -17.65 -17.35 -3.01
CA SER A 126 -17.80 -16.34 -1.95
C SER A 126 -18.88 -15.26 -2.21
N ASN A 127 -19.33 -15.08 -3.46
CA ASN A 127 -20.48 -14.22 -3.78
C ASN A 127 -21.81 -14.70 -3.15
N SER A 128 -21.86 -15.94 -2.63
CA SER A 128 -23.05 -16.54 -2.01
C SER A 128 -23.13 -16.35 -0.48
N GLY A 129 -22.13 -15.72 0.16
CA GLY A 129 -22.13 -15.47 1.61
C GLY A 129 -21.74 -16.67 2.48
N THR A 130 -21.36 -17.79 1.88
CA THR A 130 -20.75 -18.95 2.56
C THR A 130 -19.30 -19.07 2.13
N HIS A 131 -18.36 -18.73 3.02
CA HIS A 131 -16.93 -19.00 2.83
C HIS A 131 -16.70 -20.51 2.98
N ASN A 132 -16.41 -21.21 1.89
CA ASN A 132 -16.06 -22.63 1.96
C ASN A 132 -14.57 -22.78 1.66
N HIS A 133 -13.76 -22.93 2.71
CA HIS A 133 -12.30 -23.04 2.61
C HIS A 133 -11.82 -24.25 1.78
N GLU A 134 -12.71 -25.17 1.42
CA GLU A 134 -12.40 -26.36 0.63
C GLU A 134 -12.26 -26.08 -0.88
N ASN A 135 -12.67 -24.90 -1.38
CA ASN A 135 -12.69 -24.55 -2.81
C ASN A 135 -11.87 -23.28 -3.16
N ILE A 136 -10.80 -22.98 -2.44
CA ILE A 136 -9.97 -21.81 -2.73
C ILE A 136 -9.15 -22.05 -4.01
N ALA A 137 -9.29 -21.17 -5.01
CA ALA A 137 -8.56 -21.23 -6.27
C ALA A 137 -7.37 -20.25 -6.29
N HIS A 138 -6.24 -20.71 -6.83
CA HIS A 138 -5.11 -19.84 -7.13
C HIS A 138 -5.47 -18.89 -8.28
N VAL A 139 -5.36 -17.58 -8.06
CA VAL A 139 -5.77 -16.56 -9.03
C VAL A 139 -4.56 -15.99 -9.76
N ALA A 140 -3.52 -15.64 -9.01
CA ALA A 140 -2.38 -14.91 -9.56
C ALA A 140 -1.14 -15.03 -8.68
N ASN A 141 -0.02 -14.74 -9.32
CA ASN A 141 1.30 -14.69 -8.74
C ASN A 141 1.85 -13.27 -8.94
N LEU A 142 1.94 -12.50 -7.85
CA LEU A 142 2.44 -11.13 -7.87
C LEU A 142 3.93 -11.13 -7.55
N ARG A 143 4.74 -10.45 -8.36
CA ARG A 143 6.21 -10.43 -8.32
C ARG A 143 6.76 -9.10 -7.83
N ALA A 144 8.05 -9.06 -7.58
CA ALA A 144 8.77 -7.84 -7.23
C ALA A 144 8.42 -6.67 -8.17
N GLY A 145 8.19 -5.50 -7.58
CA GLY A 145 7.73 -4.28 -8.26
C GLY A 145 6.21 -4.12 -8.28
N GLN A 146 5.45 -5.22 -8.17
CA GLN A 146 3.99 -5.16 -8.23
C GLN A 146 3.37 -4.74 -6.90
N ILE A 147 2.22 -4.07 -6.98
CA ILE A 147 1.41 -3.71 -5.80
C ILE A 147 0.30 -4.71 -5.50
N THR A 148 -0.13 -4.81 -4.25
CA THR A 148 -1.34 -5.55 -3.85
C THR A 148 -2.01 -4.91 -2.65
N GLY A 149 -3.27 -5.27 -2.40
CA GLY A 149 -4.04 -4.72 -1.30
C GLY A 149 -4.55 -3.31 -1.52
N GLU A 150 -4.40 -2.77 -2.73
CA GLU A 150 -4.76 -1.41 -3.09
C GLU A 150 -6.27 -1.14 -2.97
N LEU A 151 -7.10 -2.16 -3.25
CA LEU A 151 -8.56 -2.03 -3.23
C LEU A 151 -9.06 -1.70 -1.82
N ALA A 152 -8.77 -2.57 -0.85
CA ALA A 152 -9.18 -2.39 0.55
C ALA A 152 -8.67 -1.05 1.12
N MET A 153 -7.42 -0.68 0.80
CA MET A 153 -6.85 0.60 1.22
C MET A 153 -7.62 1.80 0.62
N LEU A 154 -8.07 1.73 -0.63
CA LEU A 154 -8.77 2.82 -1.32
C LEU A 154 -10.23 2.96 -0.88
N ASP A 155 -10.99 1.87 -0.92
CA ASP A 155 -12.44 1.89 -0.69
C ASP A 155 -12.84 1.69 0.79
N ARG A 156 -11.88 1.39 1.68
CA ARG A 156 -12.12 1.01 3.10
C ARG A 156 -12.94 -0.27 3.23
N GLY A 157 -12.89 -1.12 2.23
CA GLY A 157 -13.50 -2.42 2.22
C GLY A 157 -12.63 -3.48 2.89
N THR A 158 -12.98 -4.73 2.63
CA THR A 158 -12.22 -5.89 3.09
C THR A 158 -11.27 -6.38 2.01
N ARG A 159 -10.25 -7.15 2.40
CA ARG A 159 -9.38 -7.88 1.45
C ARG A 159 -10.24 -8.76 0.54
N SER A 160 -9.99 -8.68 -0.77
CA SER A 160 -10.76 -9.39 -1.80
C SER A 160 -10.33 -10.85 -2.01
N ALA A 161 -9.17 -11.22 -1.46
CA ALA A 161 -8.48 -12.48 -1.67
C ALA A 161 -7.46 -12.68 -0.54
N ASP A 162 -7.09 -13.94 -0.29
CA ASP A 162 -5.98 -14.28 0.58
C ASP A 162 -4.66 -13.96 -0.14
N LEU A 163 -3.70 -13.46 0.63
CA LEU A 163 -2.34 -13.19 0.19
C LEU A 163 -1.40 -14.10 0.98
N ILE A 164 -0.67 -14.95 0.28
CA ILE A 164 0.25 -15.92 0.88
C ILE A 164 1.65 -15.69 0.32
N ALA A 165 2.67 -15.70 1.16
CA ALA A 165 4.05 -15.59 0.72
C ALA A 165 4.44 -16.84 -0.10
N GLY A 166 5.06 -16.60 -1.26
CA GLY A 166 5.49 -17.66 -2.16
C GLY A 166 6.60 -18.55 -1.58
N SER A 167 7.01 -19.56 -2.33
CA SER A 167 8.02 -20.54 -1.89
C SER A 167 9.40 -19.96 -1.56
N GLU A 168 9.71 -18.76 -2.04
CA GLU A 168 10.96 -18.03 -1.78
C GLU A 168 10.82 -17.04 -0.61
N GLY A 169 9.66 -17.00 0.06
CA GLY A 169 9.27 -15.94 0.99
C GLY A 169 8.92 -14.65 0.26
N ALA A 170 8.62 -13.60 1.04
CA ALA A 170 8.32 -12.29 0.50
C ALA A 170 8.85 -11.16 1.41
N THR A 171 9.39 -10.11 0.80
CA THR A 171 9.66 -8.85 1.49
C THR A 171 8.75 -7.79 0.88
N LEU A 172 7.94 -7.15 1.72
CA LEU A 172 6.92 -6.19 1.33
C LEU A 172 7.23 -4.82 1.91
N LEU A 173 6.93 -3.79 1.13
CA LEU A 173 6.86 -2.41 1.59
C LEU A 173 5.40 -2.09 1.88
N ALA A 174 5.03 -2.06 3.16
CA ALA A 174 3.70 -1.70 3.61
C ALA A 174 3.55 -0.17 3.63
N LEU A 175 2.51 0.34 2.98
CA LEU A 175 2.15 1.74 3.00
C LEU A 175 0.71 1.86 3.49
N SER A 176 0.55 2.50 4.65
CA SER A 176 -0.77 2.76 5.22
C SER A 176 -1.47 3.93 4.54
N ARG A 177 -2.80 3.88 4.54
CA ARG A 177 -3.66 4.92 3.99
C ARG A 177 -3.35 6.29 4.58
N ASP A 178 -3.13 6.38 5.89
CA ASP A 178 -2.88 7.66 6.55
C ASP A 178 -1.54 8.27 6.16
N ARG A 179 -0.53 7.43 5.91
CA ARG A 179 0.77 7.86 5.35
C ARG A 179 0.65 8.27 3.89
N LEU A 180 -0.10 7.53 3.08
CA LEU A 180 -0.36 7.95 1.70
C LEU A 180 -1.09 9.29 1.67
N ARG A 181 -2.10 9.50 2.51
CA ARG A 181 -2.79 10.79 2.62
C ARG A 181 -1.86 11.91 3.07
N ALA A 182 -0.99 11.64 4.05
CA ALA A 182 0.07 12.56 4.46
C ALA A 182 0.90 13.04 3.28
N LEU A 183 1.35 12.07 2.47
CA LEU A 183 2.24 12.30 1.35
C LEU A 183 1.57 13.10 0.24
N VAL A 184 0.29 12.83 -0.02
CA VAL A 184 -0.52 13.58 -0.99
C VAL A 184 -0.77 15.02 -0.55
N GLU A 185 -0.95 15.25 0.75
CA GLU A 185 -1.16 16.60 1.31
C GLU A 185 0.14 17.43 1.31
N ASP A 186 1.29 16.79 1.52
CA ASP A 186 2.61 17.44 1.50
C ASP A 186 3.12 17.71 0.08
N ASP A 187 3.04 16.70 -0.79
CA ASP A 187 3.49 16.76 -2.17
C ASP A 187 2.37 16.27 -3.09
N SER A 188 1.52 17.20 -3.51
CA SER A 188 0.38 16.89 -4.37
C SER A 188 0.81 16.36 -5.74
N GLU A 189 2.00 16.73 -6.24
CA GLU A 189 2.50 16.24 -7.52
C GLU A 189 2.91 14.77 -7.41
N LEU A 190 3.68 14.42 -6.37
CA LEU A 190 3.99 13.04 -6.04
C LEU A 190 2.70 12.23 -5.84
N GLY A 191 1.78 12.74 -5.02
CA GLY A 191 0.51 12.10 -4.75
C GLY A 191 -0.29 11.81 -6.03
N ALA A 192 -0.39 12.79 -6.93
CA ALA A 192 -1.07 12.62 -8.21
C ALA A 192 -0.41 11.55 -9.08
N ARG A 193 0.92 11.56 -9.20
CA ARG A 193 1.68 10.56 -9.95
C ARG A 193 1.50 9.15 -9.37
N PHE A 194 1.61 9.01 -8.05
CA PHE A 194 1.39 7.73 -7.36
C PHE A 194 0.00 7.16 -7.63
N LEU A 195 -1.04 7.98 -7.46
CA LEU A 195 -2.44 7.56 -7.69
C LEU A 195 -2.69 7.20 -9.17
N TRP A 196 -2.08 7.94 -10.10
CA TRP A 196 -2.15 7.63 -11.52
C TRP A 196 -1.51 6.27 -11.84
N ASN A 197 -0.33 6.03 -11.30
CA ASN A 197 0.42 4.78 -11.52
C ASN A 197 -0.31 3.58 -10.94
N MET A 198 -0.83 3.69 -9.72
CA MET A 198 -1.68 2.68 -9.11
C MET A 198 -2.93 2.42 -9.97
N SER A 199 -3.59 3.46 -10.49
CA SER A 199 -4.76 3.31 -11.37
C SER A 199 -4.42 2.58 -12.67
N MET A 200 -3.23 2.84 -13.23
CA MET A 200 -2.71 2.16 -14.42
C MET A 200 -2.39 0.68 -14.15
N ALA A 201 -1.79 0.37 -13.00
CA ALA A 201 -1.53 -1.00 -12.56
C ALA A 201 -2.83 -1.78 -12.39
N MET A 202 -3.81 -1.20 -11.69
CA MET A 202 -5.16 -1.77 -11.54
C MET A 202 -5.85 -2.00 -12.89
N SER A 203 -5.82 -1.02 -13.78
CA SER A 203 -6.43 -1.12 -15.12
C SER A 203 -5.79 -2.23 -15.96
N THR A 204 -4.48 -2.43 -15.81
CA THR A 204 -3.75 -3.52 -16.48
C THR A 204 -4.14 -4.87 -15.90
N ARG A 205 -4.25 -4.98 -14.58
CA ARG A 205 -4.68 -6.19 -13.88
C ARG A 205 -6.12 -6.58 -14.24
N VAL A 206 -7.05 -5.64 -14.25
CA VAL A 206 -8.45 -5.88 -14.67
C VAL A 206 -8.50 -6.40 -16.11
N ARG A 207 -7.76 -5.77 -17.03
CA ARG A 207 -7.70 -6.24 -18.43
C ARG A 207 -7.13 -7.65 -18.54
N PHE A 208 -6.10 -7.97 -17.75
CA PHE A 208 -5.51 -9.31 -17.71
C PHE A 208 -6.52 -10.36 -17.22
N VAL A 209 -7.19 -10.10 -16.10
CA VAL A 209 -8.21 -11.01 -15.54
C VAL A 209 -9.38 -11.20 -16.52
N LEU A 210 -9.88 -10.11 -17.12
CA LEU A 210 -10.95 -10.20 -18.13
C LEU A 210 -10.52 -10.98 -19.37
N TRP A 211 -9.27 -10.85 -19.80
CA TRP A 211 -8.72 -11.61 -20.91
C TRP A 211 -8.68 -13.11 -20.57
N GLN A 212 -8.20 -13.47 -19.38
CA GLN A 212 -8.13 -14.86 -18.92
C GLN A 212 -9.50 -15.53 -18.86
N LEU A 213 -10.49 -14.86 -18.24
CA LEU A 213 -11.87 -15.38 -18.17
C LEU A 213 -12.49 -15.59 -19.55
N ASN A 214 -12.21 -14.71 -20.51
CA ASN A 214 -12.71 -14.86 -21.88
C ASN A 214 -12.04 -16.02 -22.62
N GLN A 215 -10.78 -16.33 -22.33
CA GLN A 215 -10.11 -17.50 -22.90
C GLN A 215 -10.70 -18.81 -22.37
N GLU A 216 -10.92 -18.90 -21.06
CA GLU A 216 -11.53 -20.08 -20.44
C GLU A 216 -12.93 -20.34 -21.00
N ARG A 217 -13.77 -19.29 -21.12
CA ARG A 217 -15.11 -19.42 -21.72
C ARG A 217 -15.09 -19.90 -23.17
N LYS A 218 -14.12 -19.45 -23.97
CA LYS A 218 -13.96 -19.93 -25.35
C LYS A 218 -13.53 -21.39 -25.39
N GLY A 219 -12.58 -21.80 -24.55
CA GLY A 219 -12.14 -23.19 -24.45
C GLY A 219 -13.26 -24.14 -24.05
N VAL A 220 -14.10 -23.75 -23.09
CA VAL A 220 -15.30 -24.53 -22.70
C VAL A 220 -16.30 -24.61 -23.84
N ALA A 221 -16.58 -23.50 -24.54
CA ALA A 221 -17.50 -23.50 -25.68
C ALA A 221 -16.99 -24.37 -26.85
N GLU A 222 -15.67 -24.37 -27.10
CA GLU A 222 -15.04 -25.22 -28.11
C GLU A 222 -15.05 -26.70 -27.71
N GLN A 223 -14.85 -27.03 -26.43
CA GLN A 223 -15.00 -28.39 -25.90
C GLN A 223 -16.44 -28.89 -25.98
N GLU A 224 -17.43 -28.06 -25.60
CA GLU A 224 -18.85 -28.39 -25.73
C GLU A 224 -19.26 -28.61 -27.19
N ALA A 225 -18.70 -27.81 -28.12
CA ALA A 225 -18.93 -27.96 -29.55
C ALA A 225 -18.25 -29.22 -30.13
N ALA A 226 -17.07 -29.60 -29.62
CA ALA A 226 -16.30 -30.75 -30.10
C ALA A 226 -16.79 -32.10 -29.55
N PHE A 227 -17.21 -32.16 -28.28
CA PHE A 227 -17.57 -33.40 -27.59
C PHE A 227 -19.07 -33.55 -27.29
N GLY A 228 -19.88 -32.52 -27.57
CA GLY A 228 -21.28 -32.46 -27.15
C GLY A 228 -21.42 -32.31 -25.63
N ARG A 229 -22.59 -31.85 -25.14
CA ARG A 229 -22.83 -31.76 -23.69
C ARG A 229 -22.69 -33.15 -23.06
N LEU A 230 -21.64 -33.35 -22.27
CA LEU A 230 -21.51 -34.55 -21.44
C LEU A 230 -22.71 -34.57 -20.47
N PRO A 231 -23.47 -35.68 -20.40
CA PRO A 231 -24.61 -35.76 -19.51
C PRO A 231 -24.12 -35.63 -18.06
N ALA A 232 -24.73 -34.71 -17.31
CA ALA A 232 -24.46 -34.54 -15.89
C ALA A 232 -24.60 -35.90 -15.18
N ARG A 233 -23.54 -36.34 -14.50
CA ARG A 233 -23.56 -37.56 -13.68
C ARG A 233 -24.70 -37.43 -12.66
N ARG A 234 -25.68 -38.34 -12.76
CA ARG A 234 -26.73 -38.56 -11.76
C ARG A 234 -26.15 -39.18 -10.49
#